data_AF-B5DIP8-F1
#
_entry.id   AF-B5DIP8-F1
#
_cell.length_a   1.000
_cell.length_b   1.000
_cell.length_c   1.000
_cell.angle_alpha   90.00
_cell.angle_beta   90.00
_cell.angle_gamma   90.00
#
_symmetry.space_group_name_H-M   'P 1'
#
loop_
_entity.id
_entity.type
_entity.pdbx_description
1 polymer ?
#
loop_
_entity_poly.entity_id
_entity_poly.type
_entity_poly.pdbx_seq_one_letter_code
_entity_poly.pdbx_strand_id
1 'polypeptide(L)'
;MEISKKSKKSKNAKKDSTLTLKLTALQKKKKEVARVLTLKHEILFKSSVSYLEYLELRAEIERLNGLKDNFTRRVDKLKQQAK
;
A
#
# COMPACT_ATOMS: atom_id res chain seq x y z
N MET A 1 -1.85 -35.78 -40.28
CA MET A 1 -2.65 -34.91 -39.38
C MET A 1 -2.29 -35.28 -37.95
N GLU A 2 -1.38 -34.54 -37.33
CA GLU A 2 -1.01 -34.74 -35.92
C GLU A 2 -1.45 -33.48 -35.16
N ILE A 3 -2.67 -33.51 -34.64
CA ILE A 3 -3.20 -32.44 -33.78
C ILE A 3 -2.73 -32.75 -32.36
N SER A 4 -1.68 -32.06 -31.91
CA SER A 4 -1.20 -32.14 -30.54
C SER A 4 -2.25 -31.59 -29.57
N LYS A 5 -2.93 -32.52 -28.90
CA LYS A 5 -3.77 -32.24 -27.73
C LYS A 5 -2.88 -31.91 -26.53
N LYS A 6 -3.46 -31.10 -25.62
CA LYS A 6 -3.12 -30.87 -24.19
C LYS A 6 -2.05 -29.82 -23.87
N SER A 7 -2.53 -28.64 -23.44
CA SER A 7 -1.94 -27.92 -22.30
C SER A 7 -2.96 -26.99 -21.58
N LYS A 8 -4.02 -27.55 -21.00
CA LYS A 8 -4.78 -26.87 -19.93
C LYS A 8 -3.97 -26.93 -18.61
N LYS A 9 -2.92 -26.11 -18.45
CA LYS A 9 -2.23 -25.96 -17.14
C LYS A 9 -1.56 -24.60 -16.87
N SER A 10 -2.03 -23.50 -17.47
CA SER A 10 -1.41 -22.17 -17.27
C SER A 10 -2.23 -21.16 -16.48
N LYS A 11 -3.42 -21.51 -15.93
CA LYS A 11 -4.26 -20.53 -15.21
C LYS A 11 -3.70 -20.11 -13.84
N ASN A 12 -2.84 -20.90 -13.18
CA ASN A 12 -2.35 -20.54 -11.84
C ASN A 12 -1.12 -19.63 -11.86
N ALA A 13 -0.18 -19.82 -12.78
CA ALA A 13 1.07 -19.02 -12.82
C ALA A 13 0.82 -17.51 -13.06
N LYS A 14 -0.20 -17.14 -13.85
CA LYS A 14 -0.57 -15.73 -14.05
C LYS A 14 -1.15 -15.07 -12.80
N LYS A 15 -1.82 -15.85 -11.94
CA LYS A 15 -2.50 -15.34 -10.75
C LYS A 15 -1.50 -14.96 -9.66
N ASP A 16 -0.51 -15.81 -9.42
CA ASP A 16 0.55 -15.58 -8.43
C ASP A 16 1.48 -14.42 -8.82
N SER A 17 1.84 -14.34 -10.11
CA SER A 17 2.59 -13.21 -10.65
C SER A 17 1.83 -11.87 -10.44
N THR A 18 0.52 -11.86 -10.71
CA THR A 18 -0.33 -10.67 -10.52
C THR A 18 -0.47 -10.28 -9.05
N LEU A 19 -0.61 -11.26 -8.14
CA LEU A 19 -0.71 -11.02 -6.70
C LEU A 19 0.60 -10.45 -6.14
N THR A 20 1.74 -10.96 -6.60
CA THR A 20 3.08 -10.48 -6.20
C THR A 20 3.33 -9.05 -6.65
N LEU A 21 2.92 -8.69 -7.88
CA LEU A 21 2.99 -7.31 -8.39
C LEU A 21 2.12 -6.36 -7.56
N LYS A 22 0.88 -6.75 -7.25
CA LYS A 22 -0.02 -5.98 -6.39
C LYS A 22 0.54 -5.79 -4.98
N LEU A 23 1.11 -6.84 -4.41
CA LEU A 23 1.75 -6.79 -3.09
C LEU A 23 2.93 -5.80 -3.08
N THR A 24 3.78 -5.85 -4.09
CA THR A 24 4.96 -4.97 -4.22
C THR A 24 4.53 -3.51 -4.39
N ALA A 25 3.56 -3.24 -5.27
CA ALA A 25 3.02 -1.89 -5.46
C ALA A 25 2.39 -1.34 -4.18
N LEU A 26 1.64 -2.17 -3.45
CA LEU A 26 1.02 -1.77 -2.20
C LEU A 26 2.04 -1.52 -1.08
N GLN A 27 3.10 -2.31 -1.00
CA GLN A 27 4.20 -2.07 -0.07
C GLN A 27 4.93 -0.75 -0.35
N LYS A 28 5.14 -0.39 -1.62
CA LYS A 28 5.69 0.93 -1.99
C LYS A 28 4.78 2.06 -1.52
N LYS A 29 3.46 1.95 -1.72
CA LYS A 29 2.48 2.93 -1.22
C LYS A 29 2.51 3.05 0.30
N LYS A 30 2.59 1.93 1.03
CA LYS A 30 2.72 1.92 2.49
C LYS A 30 3.98 2.65 2.97
N LYS A 31 5.13 2.41 2.32
CA LYS A 31 6.39 3.09 2.64
C LYS A 31 6.28 4.60 2.41
N GLU A 32 5.70 5.01 1.29
CA GLU A 32 5.55 6.43 0.98
C GLU A 32 4.60 7.15 1.95
N VAL A 33 3.46 6.54 2.31
CA VAL A 33 2.56 7.09 3.33
C VAL A 33 3.27 7.25 4.68
N ALA A 34 4.07 6.25 5.09
CA ALA A 34 4.84 6.34 6.33
C ALA A 34 5.87 7.49 6.27
N ARG A 35 6.56 7.66 5.13
CA ARG A 35 7.51 8.76 4.92
C ARG A 35 6.85 10.13 5.01
N VAL A 36 5.70 10.29 4.35
CA VAL A 36 4.93 11.55 4.39
C VAL A 36 4.41 11.82 5.79
N LEU A 37 3.92 10.81 6.50
CA LEU A 37 3.46 10.95 7.89
C LEU A 37 4.59 11.44 8.80
N THR A 38 5.79 10.87 8.69
CA THR A 38 6.97 11.34 9.42
C THR A 38 7.28 12.80 9.11
N LEU A 39 7.29 13.19 7.84
CA LEU A 39 7.54 14.58 7.44
C LEU A 39 6.48 15.54 8.01
N LYS A 40 5.20 15.15 8.00
CA LYS A 40 4.09 15.95 8.54
C LYS A 40 4.22 16.11 10.06
N HIS A 41 4.61 15.05 10.78
CA HIS A 41 4.94 15.15 12.19
C HIS A 41 6.15 16.06 12.44
N GLU A 42 7.20 15.97 11.64
CA GLU A 42 8.36 16.87 11.79
C GLU A 42 8.00 18.33 11.59
N ILE A 43 7.19 18.65 10.58
CA ILE A 43 6.67 20.01 10.35
C ILE A 43 5.88 20.48 11.59
N LEU A 44 5.03 19.60 12.13
CA LEU A 44 4.24 19.92 13.32
C LEU A 44 5.12 20.23 14.55
N PHE A 45 6.24 19.51 14.73
CA PHE A 45 7.12 19.69 15.89
C PHE A 45 8.15 20.82 15.74
N LYS A 46 8.62 21.10 14.52
CA LYS A 46 9.76 21.99 14.27
C LYS A 46 9.37 23.37 13.74
N SER A 47 8.17 23.51 13.16
CA SER A 47 7.75 24.76 12.52
C SER A 47 6.80 25.55 13.41
N SER A 48 6.94 26.87 13.43
CA SER A 48 5.91 27.77 13.95
C SER A 48 4.75 27.82 12.95
N VAL A 49 3.82 26.88 13.09
CA VAL A 49 2.57 26.85 12.33
C VAL A 49 1.51 27.69 13.04
N SER A 50 0.72 28.45 12.26
CA SER A 50 -0.47 29.11 12.78
C SER A 50 -1.51 28.08 13.25
N TYR A 51 -2.48 28.53 14.06
CA TYR A 51 -3.51 27.63 14.59
C TYR A 51 -4.36 26.98 13.49
N LEU A 52 -4.69 27.71 12.42
CA LEU A 52 -5.42 27.16 11.28
C LEU A 52 -4.60 26.10 10.54
N GLU A 53 -3.34 26.38 10.25
CA GLU A 53 -2.42 25.41 9.63
C GLU A 53 -2.23 24.18 10.50
N TYR A 54 -2.18 24.34 11.84
CA TYR A 54 -2.14 23.22 12.78
C TYR A 54 -3.36 22.31 12.64
N LEU A 55 -4.58 22.88 12.57
CA LEU A 55 -5.80 22.09 12.43
C LEU A 55 -5.82 21.31 11.12
N GLU A 56 -5.43 21.95 10.02
CA GLU A 56 -5.30 21.31 8.71
C GLU A 56 -4.25 20.19 8.73
N LEU A 57 -3.10 20.45 9.33
CA LEU A 57 -2.01 19.50 9.44
C LEU A 57 -2.41 18.30 10.30
N ARG A 58 -3.13 18.52 11.39
CA ARG A 58 -3.67 17.46 12.25
C ARG A 58 -4.68 16.59 11.51
N ALA A 59 -5.63 17.20 10.80
CA ALA A 59 -6.61 16.46 9.99
C ALA A 59 -5.93 15.60 8.91
N GLU A 60 -4.89 16.14 8.27
CA GLU A 60 -4.09 15.41 7.28
C GLU A 60 -3.32 14.23 7.91
N ILE A 61 -2.74 14.41 9.10
CA ILE A 61 -2.09 13.32 9.86
C ILE A 61 -3.08 12.21 10.20
N GLU A 62 -4.28 12.55 10.66
CA GLU A 62 -5.34 11.57 10.97
C GLU A 62 -5.74 10.78 9.71
N ARG A 63 -5.93 11.48 8.57
CA ARG A 63 -6.21 10.85 7.28
C ARG A 63 -5.09 9.89 6.84
N LEU A 64 -3.83 10.30 6.98
CA LEU A 64 -2.66 9.48 6.62
C LEU A 64 -2.53 8.25 7.51
N ASN A 65 -2.83 8.36 8.81
CA ASN A 65 -2.88 7.21 9.72
C ASN A 65 -3.95 6.20 9.29
N GLY A 66 -5.17 6.67 8.96
CA GLY A 66 -6.21 5.78 8.41
C GLY A 66 -5.77 5.07 7.12
N LEU A 67 -5.04 5.77 6.24
CA LEU A 67 -4.52 5.18 5.00
C LEU A 67 -3.43 4.13 5.27
N LYS A 68 -2.52 4.40 6.22
CA LYS A 68 -1.47 3.47 6.67
C LYS A 68 -2.07 2.16 7.20
N ASP A 69 -3.14 2.26 8.00
CA ASP A 69 -3.84 1.10 8.54
C ASP A 69 -4.55 0.30 7.45
N ASN A 70 -5.21 1.01 6.53
CA ASN A 70 -5.86 0.38 5.38
C ASN A 70 -4.86 -0.41 4.52
N PHE A 71 -3.72 0.18 4.20
CA PHE A 71 -2.66 -0.49 3.45
C PHE A 71 -2.07 -1.67 4.22
N THR A 72 -1.89 -1.56 5.53
CA THR A 72 -1.42 -2.68 6.36
C THR A 72 -2.38 -3.86 6.28
N ARG A 73 -3.68 -3.63 6.53
CA ARG A 73 -4.71 -4.67 6.42
C ARG A 73 -4.76 -5.31 5.03
N ARG A 74 -4.61 -4.52 3.96
CA ARG A 74 -4.59 -5.03 2.59
C ARG A 74 -3.33 -5.84 2.27
N VAL A 75 -2.17 -5.42 2.76
CA VAL A 75 -0.91 -6.17 2.62
C VAL A 75 -1.02 -7.53 3.29
N ASP A 76 -1.57 -7.57 4.51
CA ASP A 76 -1.70 -8.82 5.26
C ASP A 76 -2.66 -9.79 4.59
N LYS A 77 -3.79 -9.30 4.06
CA LYS A 77 -4.72 -10.09 3.23
C LYS A 77 -4.04 -10.65 1.97
N LEU A 78 -3.26 -9.84 1.26
CA LEU A 78 -2.55 -10.30 0.05
C LEU A 78 -1.47 -11.34 0.37
N LYS A 79 -0.77 -11.20 1.51
CA LYS A 79 0.19 -12.20 1.98
C LYS A 79 -0.47 -13.54 2.31
N GLN A 80 -1.66 -13.51 2.92
CA GLN A 80 -2.44 -14.72 3.19
C GLN A 80 -2.91 -15.42 1.90
N GLN A 81 -3.24 -14.65 0.85
CA GLN A 81 -3.68 -15.20 -0.44
C GLN A 81 -2.53 -15.75 -1.31
N ALA A 82 -1.29 -15.37 -1.02
CA ALA A 82 -0.09 -15.81 -1.73
C ALA A 82 0.64 -16.97 -1.03
N LYS A 83 0.14 -17.42 0.12
CA LYS A 83 0.56 -18.63 0.84
C LYS A 83 -0.29 -19.81 0.39
#